data_AF-A0AAW0WYA8-F1
#
_entry.id   AF-A0AAW0WYA8-F1
#
_cell.length_a   1.000
_cell.length_b   1.000
_cell.length_c   1.000
_cell.angle_alpha   90.00
_cell.angle_beta   90.00
_cell.angle_gamma   90.00
#
_symmetry.space_group_name_H-M   'P 1'
#
loop_
_entity.id
_entity.type
_entity.pdbx_description
1 polymer ?
#
loop_
_entity_poly.entity_id
_entity_poly.type
_entity_poly.pdbx_seq_one_letter_code
_entity_poly.pdbx_strand_id
1 'polypeptide(L)'
;PTAGGAHLGTLDRSTIFIKDKADRSTVGLEESRYIVEEPERAGEERLVKLGVVRGGDTSSSVSLRLHTKDSSATSGKDYFPLSQEVVFAPNVSRVEMGVTVLGDSEKEPREAFTVHLKPLRGSSTAITTSKAIVYIEEMDSVASVTFPAPPVVVSLRDYDEVSTAPVPIPGYPLVCVTACNSRHPQYRKTGGLCEREGINDTLTTYHWKVGAPAHLHEMHNNLKDVTSDTFFT
;
A
#
# COMPACT_ATOMS: atom_id res chain seq x y z
N PRO A 1 53.94 -33.69 -52.77
CA PRO A 1 53.66 -33.54 -51.33
C PRO A 1 52.31 -32.82 -51.11
N THR A 2 51.24 -33.60 -50.97
CA THR A 2 49.90 -33.11 -50.65
C THR A 2 49.86 -32.73 -49.17
N ALA A 3 49.62 -31.45 -48.88
CA ALA A 3 49.44 -30.96 -47.52
C ALA A 3 48.25 -31.69 -46.87
N GLY A 4 48.50 -32.40 -45.77
CA GLY A 4 47.47 -33.11 -45.02
C GLY A 4 46.40 -32.14 -44.52
N GLY A 5 45.14 -32.39 -44.87
CA GLY A 5 44.02 -31.61 -44.39
C GLY A 5 43.88 -31.76 -42.88
N ALA A 6 43.85 -30.63 -42.17
CA ALA A 6 43.60 -30.62 -40.73
C ALA A 6 42.17 -31.09 -40.48
N HIS A 7 42.02 -32.14 -39.67
CA HIS A 7 40.73 -32.66 -39.24
C HIS A 7 40.42 -32.14 -37.84
N LEU A 8 39.25 -31.56 -37.64
CA LEU A 8 38.74 -31.22 -36.32
C LEU A 8 38.54 -32.52 -35.53
N GLY A 9 38.99 -32.54 -34.27
CA GLY A 9 38.88 -33.69 -33.37
C GLY A 9 37.45 -33.92 -32.90
N THR A 10 37.25 -34.91 -32.04
CA THR A 10 35.92 -35.38 -31.57
C THR A 10 35.12 -34.36 -30.76
N LEU A 11 35.73 -33.24 -30.36
CA LEU A 11 35.07 -32.12 -29.71
C LEU A 11 35.15 -30.89 -30.64
N ASP A 12 34.20 -30.80 -31.57
CA ASP A 12 34.08 -29.68 -32.51
C ASP A 12 33.21 -28.54 -31.96
N ARG A 13 32.56 -28.74 -30.81
CA ARG A 13 31.70 -27.75 -30.17
C ARG A 13 31.85 -27.73 -28.66
N SER A 14 32.17 -26.55 -28.12
CA SER A 14 32.05 -26.27 -26.69
C SER A 14 30.84 -25.37 -26.47
N THR A 15 29.97 -25.75 -25.54
CA THR A 15 28.79 -24.94 -25.18
C THR A 15 29.07 -24.27 -23.84
N ILE A 16 29.16 -22.94 -23.83
CA ILE A 16 29.41 -22.15 -22.63
C ILE A 16 28.06 -21.66 -22.10
N PHE A 17 27.74 -21.98 -20.84
CA PHE A 17 26.58 -21.42 -20.15
C PHE A 17 27.04 -20.25 -19.28
N ILE A 18 26.57 -19.04 -19.61
CA ILE A 18 26.67 -17.88 -18.72
C ILE A 18 25.42 -17.90 -17.85
N LYS A 19 25.58 -17.99 -16.53
CA LYS A 19 24.46 -17.89 -15.57
C LYS A 19 24.44 -16.46 -15.03
N ASP A 20 23.57 -15.61 -15.55
CA ASP A 20 23.31 -14.30 -14.98
C ASP A 20 22.14 -14.38 -13.99
N LYS A 21 22.16 -13.52 -12.97
CA LYS A 21 21.06 -13.39 -12.00
C LYS A 21 19.79 -12.84 -12.68
N ALA A 22 19.94 -12.17 -13.83
CA ALA A 22 18.86 -11.77 -14.71
C ALA A 22 18.16 -12.96 -15.41
N ASP A 23 18.79 -14.13 -15.49
CA ASP A 23 18.20 -15.33 -16.11
C ASP A 23 17.25 -16.09 -15.15
N ARG A 24 17.19 -15.72 -13.87
CA ARG A 24 16.27 -16.40 -12.94
C ARG A 24 14.86 -15.86 -13.14
N SER A 25 13.94 -16.72 -13.55
CA SER A 25 12.50 -16.40 -13.59
C SER A 25 12.02 -15.82 -12.25
N THR A 26 11.47 -14.62 -12.30
CA THR A 26 10.84 -13.93 -11.17
C THR A 26 9.38 -13.68 -11.47
N VAL A 27 8.50 -13.82 -10.47
CA VAL A 27 7.08 -13.48 -10.60
C VAL A 27 6.63 -12.68 -9.38
N GLY A 28 5.79 -11.67 -9.59
CA GLY A 28 5.21 -10.89 -8.51
C GLY A 28 3.89 -10.25 -8.91
N LEU A 29 3.15 -9.77 -7.92
CA LEU A 29 2.06 -8.83 -8.15
C LEU A 29 2.63 -7.52 -8.70
N GLU A 30 1.96 -6.98 -9.73
CA GLU A 30 2.32 -5.73 -10.41
C GLU A 30 2.30 -4.56 -9.43
N GLU A 31 1.24 -4.48 -8.64
CA GLU A 31 1.08 -3.52 -7.55
C GLU A 31 1.02 -4.19 -6.19
N SER A 32 1.50 -3.49 -5.16
CA SER A 32 1.40 -3.91 -3.76
C SER A 32 0.14 -3.41 -3.06
N ARG A 33 -0.59 -2.47 -3.68
CA ARG A 33 -1.80 -1.85 -3.16
C ARG A 33 -2.78 -1.57 -4.29
N TYR A 34 -4.04 -1.89 -4.06
CA TYR A 34 -5.17 -1.50 -4.90
C TYR A 34 -6.19 -0.74 -4.05
N ILE A 35 -6.88 0.21 -4.67
CA ILE A 35 -7.98 0.95 -4.08
C ILE A 35 -9.13 0.80 -5.05
N VAL A 36 -10.29 0.41 -4.53
CA VAL A 36 -11.50 0.18 -5.32
C VAL A 36 -12.67 0.78 -4.57
N GLU A 37 -13.53 1.47 -5.31
CA GLU A 37 -14.78 1.96 -4.74
C GLU A 37 -15.79 0.83 -4.64
N GLU A 38 -16.45 0.74 -3.50
CA GLU A 38 -17.56 -0.17 -3.28
C GLU A 38 -18.75 0.20 -4.18
N PRO A 39 -19.45 -0.78 -4.79
CA PRO A 39 -20.74 -0.51 -5.40
C PRO A 39 -21.80 -0.14 -4.36
N GLU A 40 -22.61 0.89 -4.62
CA GLU A 40 -23.56 1.47 -3.63
C GLU A 40 -24.78 0.58 -3.31
N ARG A 41 -25.01 -0.49 -4.09
CA ARG A 41 -26.23 -1.29 -4.00
C ARG A 41 -25.93 -2.78 -3.91
N ALA A 42 -26.72 -3.43 -3.05
CA ALA A 42 -26.76 -4.88 -2.96
C ALA A 42 -27.00 -5.53 -4.33
N GLY A 43 -26.07 -6.38 -4.74
CA GLY A 43 -26.11 -7.09 -6.03
C GLY A 43 -25.39 -6.39 -7.18
N GLU A 44 -24.85 -5.19 -6.95
CA GLU A 44 -23.84 -4.62 -7.85
C GLU A 44 -22.45 -5.18 -7.52
N GLU A 45 -21.61 -5.30 -8.54
CA GLU A 45 -20.30 -5.92 -8.45
C GLU A 45 -19.26 -5.06 -9.14
N ARG A 46 -18.08 -4.94 -8.55
CA ARG A 46 -16.94 -4.25 -9.17
C ARG A 46 -15.73 -5.17 -9.28
N LEU A 47 -15.24 -5.33 -10.52
CA LEU A 47 -14.08 -6.16 -10.79
C LEU A 47 -12.77 -5.38 -10.56
N VAL A 48 -11.95 -5.85 -9.64
CA VAL A 48 -10.57 -5.41 -9.46
C VAL A 48 -9.64 -6.28 -10.28
N LYS A 49 -8.87 -5.65 -11.17
CA LYS A 49 -7.88 -6.30 -12.03
C LYS A 49 -6.53 -6.34 -11.33
N LEU A 50 -6.13 -7.53 -10.91
CA LEU A 50 -4.85 -7.80 -10.28
C LEU A 50 -3.83 -8.21 -11.36
N GLY A 51 -2.88 -7.33 -11.65
CA GLY A 51 -1.77 -7.65 -12.53
C GLY A 51 -0.77 -8.57 -11.84
N VAL A 52 -0.37 -9.65 -12.51
CA VAL A 52 0.75 -10.50 -12.12
C VAL A 52 1.79 -10.42 -13.23
N VAL A 53 3.01 -10.04 -12.87
CA VAL A 53 4.11 -9.80 -13.80
C VAL A 53 5.24 -10.79 -13.59
N ARG A 54 5.86 -11.20 -14.69
CA ARG A 54 7.00 -12.11 -14.74
C ARG A 54 8.20 -11.41 -15.38
N GLY A 55 9.36 -11.54 -14.73
CA GLY A 55 10.65 -11.04 -15.22
C GLY A 55 11.70 -12.14 -15.31
N GLY A 56 12.86 -11.79 -15.85
CA GLY A 56 13.97 -12.72 -16.09
C GLY A 56 13.66 -13.72 -17.22
N ASP A 57 14.01 -14.99 -17.04
CA ASP A 57 13.75 -16.03 -18.04
C ASP A 57 12.25 -16.36 -18.17
N THR A 58 11.71 -16.07 -19.35
CA THR A 58 10.31 -16.36 -19.73
C THR A 58 10.18 -17.55 -20.67
N SER A 59 11.27 -18.24 -21.03
CA SER A 59 11.27 -19.30 -22.05
C SER A 59 10.48 -20.55 -21.68
N SER A 60 10.24 -20.79 -20.39
CA SER A 60 9.53 -21.95 -19.84
C SER A 60 8.21 -21.56 -19.21
N SER A 61 7.26 -22.49 -19.10
CA SER A 61 6.00 -22.25 -18.39
C SER A 61 6.19 -22.22 -16.87
N VAL A 62 5.46 -21.34 -16.18
CA VAL A 62 5.48 -21.25 -14.72
C VAL A 62 4.05 -21.19 -14.18
N SER A 63 3.77 -21.98 -13.15
CA SER A 63 2.50 -21.98 -12.42
C SER A 63 2.67 -21.53 -10.98
N LEU A 64 1.74 -20.69 -10.51
CA LEU A 64 1.66 -20.20 -9.14
C LEU A 64 0.21 -20.27 -8.66
N ARG A 65 -0.01 -20.13 -7.35
CA ARG A 65 -1.36 -20.00 -6.78
C ARG A 65 -1.57 -18.59 -6.24
N LEU A 66 -2.66 -17.96 -6.68
CA LEU A 66 -3.14 -16.69 -6.16
C LEU A 66 -4.37 -16.96 -5.28
N HIS A 67 -4.39 -16.39 -4.08
CA HIS A 67 -5.53 -16.53 -3.17
C HIS A 67 -5.75 -15.27 -2.33
N THR A 68 -7.00 -15.02 -1.95
CA THR A 68 -7.36 -13.95 -1.03
C THR A 68 -7.41 -14.42 0.41
N LYS A 69 -7.31 -13.48 1.34
CA LYS A 69 -7.52 -13.69 2.77
C LYS A 69 -8.15 -12.45 3.38
N ASP A 70 -9.19 -12.70 4.17
CA ASP A 70 -9.93 -11.70 4.94
C ASP A 70 -9.01 -10.91 5.88
N SER A 71 -9.34 -9.64 6.06
CA SER A 71 -8.74 -8.78 7.07
C SER A 71 -9.83 -8.00 7.80
N SER A 72 -10.15 -6.77 7.42
CA SER A 72 -11.39 -6.11 7.87
C SER A 72 -12.56 -6.43 6.94
N ALA A 73 -12.31 -6.52 5.63
CA ALA A 73 -13.28 -7.04 4.67
C ALA A 73 -13.37 -8.58 4.76
N THR A 74 -14.59 -9.08 4.69
CA THR A 74 -15.04 -10.45 4.89
C THR A 74 -15.45 -11.11 3.56
N SER A 75 -14.95 -12.32 3.32
CA SER A 75 -15.29 -13.07 2.11
C SER A 75 -16.77 -13.46 2.06
N GLY A 76 -17.39 -13.25 0.91
CA GLY A 76 -18.81 -13.53 0.67
C GLY A 76 -19.76 -12.43 1.13
N LYS A 77 -19.29 -11.44 1.90
CA LYS A 77 -20.01 -10.21 2.22
C LYS A 77 -19.53 -9.06 1.35
N ASP A 78 -18.24 -8.73 1.46
CA ASP A 78 -17.67 -7.52 0.85
C ASP A 78 -16.90 -7.85 -0.46
N TYR A 79 -16.52 -9.11 -0.65
CA TYR A 79 -15.87 -9.57 -1.89
C TYR A 79 -16.00 -11.08 -2.12
N PHE A 80 -15.88 -11.53 -3.37
CA PHE A 80 -15.81 -12.96 -3.68
C PHE A 80 -14.40 -13.52 -3.45
N PRO A 81 -14.24 -14.61 -2.66
CA PRO A 81 -12.93 -15.18 -2.39
C PRO A 81 -12.32 -15.77 -3.66
N LEU A 82 -11.04 -15.48 -3.88
CA LEU A 82 -10.26 -16.00 -5.00
C LEU A 82 -9.32 -17.11 -4.51
N SER A 83 -9.25 -18.23 -5.23
CA SER A 83 -8.21 -19.24 -5.05
C SER A 83 -7.95 -19.94 -6.39
N GLN A 84 -7.09 -19.35 -7.21
CA GLN A 84 -6.86 -19.78 -8.59
C GLN A 84 -5.37 -19.99 -8.90
N GLU A 85 -5.10 -20.85 -9.89
CA GLU A 85 -3.77 -21.03 -10.44
C GLU A 85 -3.49 -19.96 -11.50
N VAL A 86 -2.33 -19.33 -11.42
CA VAL A 86 -1.83 -18.37 -12.41
C VAL A 86 -0.77 -19.08 -13.23
N VAL A 87 -1.03 -19.23 -14.52
CA VAL A 87 -0.16 -19.92 -15.47
C VAL A 87 0.44 -18.92 -16.45
N PHE A 88 1.77 -18.81 -16.43
CA PHE A 88 2.53 -18.11 -17.46
C PHE A 88 2.97 -19.12 -18.50
N ALA A 89 2.44 -19.02 -19.72
CA ALA A 89 2.97 -19.75 -20.86
C ALA A 89 4.36 -19.21 -21.25
N PRO A 90 5.15 -19.97 -22.05
CA PRO A 90 6.41 -19.47 -22.59
C PRO A 90 6.25 -18.10 -23.26
N ASN A 91 7.19 -17.20 -22.98
CA ASN A 91 7.25 -15.82 -23.46
C ASN A 91 6.09 -14.91 -23.02
N VAL A 92 5.24 -15.35 -22.09
CA VAL A 92 4.23 -14.49 -21.46
C VAL A 92 4.84 -13.82 -20.23
N SER A 93 4.73 -12.50 -20.17
CA SER A 93 5.28 -11.67 -19.08
C SER A 93 4.23 -11.03 -18.17
N ARG A 94 2.95 -11.04 -18.57
CA ARG A 94 1.84 -10.47 -17.78
C ARG A 94 0.60 -11.34 -17.88
N VAL A 95 -0.03 -11.58 -16.74
CA VAL A 95 -1.35 -12.22 -16.61
C VAL A 95 -2.22 -11.34 -15.72
N GLU A 96 -3.49 -11.20 -16.07
CA GLU A 96 -4.46 -10.42 -15.30
C GLU A 96 -5.44 -11.36 -14.60
N MET A 97 -5.61 -11.16 -13.30
CA MET A 97 -6.52 -11.96 -12.46
C MET A 97 -7.61 -11.05 -11.89
N GLY A 98 -8.86 -11.47 -11.96
CA GLY A 98 -9.99 -10.70 -11.41
C GLY A 98 -10.32 -11.10 -9.98
N VAL A 99 -10.54 -10.11 -9.11
CA VAL A 99 -11.28 -10.30 -7.85
C VAL A 99 -12.47 -9.34 -7.83
N THR A 100 -13.65 -9.86 -7.49
CA THR A 100 -14.88 -9.08 -7.49
C THR A 100 -15.17 -8.57 -6.09
N VAL A 101 -15.38 -7.26 -5.96
CA VAL A 101 -15.93 -6.60 -4.78
C VAL A 101 -17.45 -6.56 -4.93
N LEU A 102 -18.13 -6.84 -3.83
CA LEU A 102 -19.58 -6.86 -3.72
C LEU A 102 -20.04 -5.54 -3.15
N GLY A 103 -21.09 -4.95 -3.69
CA GLY A 103 -21.76 -3.82 -3.06
C GLY A 103 -22.84 -4.28 -2.10
N ASP A 104 -23.07 -3.51 -1.05
CA ASP A 104 -24.27 -3.62 -0.23
C ASP A 104 -24.98 -2.27 -0.06
N SER A 105 -25.69 -2.02 1.03
CA SER A 105 -26.38 -0.73 1.28
C SER A 105 -26.10 -0.20 2.68
N GLU A 106 -25.24 -0.87 3.42
CA GLU A 106 -24.74 -0.45 4.72
C GLU A 106 -23.57 0.50 4.50
N LYS A 107 -23.51 1.58 5.29
CA LYS A 107 -22.35 2.48 5.23
C LYS A 107 -21.26 1.94 6.13
N GLU A 108 -20.16 1.50 5.54
CA GLU A 108 -19.05 0.90 6.26
C GLU A 108 -17.82 1.82 6.27
N PRO A 109 -16.97 1.77 7.32
CA PRO A 109 -15.66 2.41 7.27
C PRO A 109 -14.80 1.72 6.21
N ARG A 110 -13.75 2.40 5.72
CA ARG A 110 -12.83 1.81 4.73
C ARG A 110 -12.30 0.44 5.18
N GLU A 111 -12.53 -0.56 4.35
CA GLU A 111 -12.15 -1.94 4.62
C GLU A 111 -10.98 -2.42 3.75
N ALA A 112 -10.46 -3.60 4.07
CA ALA A 112 -9.39 -4.21 3.30
C ALA A 112 -9.39 -5.73 3.39
N PHE A 113 -8.98 -6.37 2.30
CA PHE A 113 -8.56 -7.77 2.26
C PHE A 113 -7.17 -7.88 1.62
N THR A 114 -6.56 -9.06 1.71
CA THR A 114 -5.20 -9.30 1.21
C THR A 114 -5.17 -10.35 0.13
N VAL A 115 -4.32 -10.13 -0.88
CA VAL A 115 -4.06 -11.06 -1.97
C VAL A 115 -2.66 -11.64 -1.78
N HIS A 116 -2.53 -12.96 -1.91
CA HIS A 116 -1.31 -13.72 -1.66
C HIS A 116 -0.94 -14.57 -2.87
N LEU A 117 0.26 -14.37 -3.37
CA LEU A 117 0.86 -15.14 -4.44
C LEU A 117 1.86 -16.14 -3.85
N LYS A 118 1.67 -17.42 -4.12
CA LYS A 118 2.52 -18.52 -3.65
C LYS A 118 3.02 -19.36 -4.81
N PRO A 119 4.30 -19.74 -4.85
CA PRO A 119 4.81 -20.68 -5.84
C PRO A 119 4.21 -22.08 -5.57
N LEU A 120 3.93 -22.83 -6.62
CA LEU A 120 3.57 -24.25 -6.49
C LEU A 120 4.81 -25.07 -6.10
N ARG A 121 4.59 -26.21 -5.44
CA ARG A 121 5.68 -27.12 -5.06
C ARG A 121 6.46 -27.55 -6.30
N GLY A 122 7.78 -27.41 -6.26
CA GLY A 122 8.67 -27.75 -7.38
C GLY A 122 8.92 -26.60 -8.37
N SER A 123 8.28 -25.44 -8.21
CA SER A 123 8.61 -24.25 -9.00
C SER A 123 9.93 -23.62 -8.52
N SER A 124 10.87 -23.40 -9.44
CA SER A 124 12.16 -22.72 -9.18
C SER A 124 12.06 -21.19 -9.31
N THR A 125 10.84 -20.67 -9.49
CA THR A 125 10.57 -19.24 -9.69
C THR A 125 10.70 -18.47 -8.39
N ALA A 126 11.44 -17.36 -8.42
CA ALA A 126 11.56 -16.47 -7.27
C ALA A 126 10.38 -15.49 -7.21
N ILE A 127 9.83 -15.26 -6.01
CA ILE A 127 8.73 -14.31 -5.83
C ILE A 127 9.27 -12.94 -5.42
N THR A 128 8.94 -11.90 -6.18
CA THR A 128 9.33 -10.51 -5.88
C THR A 128 8.31 -9.84 -4.98
N THR A 129 7.04 -9.85 -5.38
CA THR A 129 5.91 -9.28 -4.62
C THR A 129 4.89 -10.39 -4.34
N SER A 130 4.94 -10.95 -3.14
CA SER A 130 4.08 -12.08 -2.74
C SER A 130 2.74 -11.67 -2.15
N LYS A 131 2.56 -10.39 -1.81
CA LYS A 131 1.36 -9.88 -1.14
C LYS A 131 0.95 -8.52 -1.70
N ALA A 132 -0.35 -8.34 -1.92
CA ALA A 132 -0.96 -7.04 -2.13
C ALA A 132 -2.13 -6.83 -1.15
N ILE A 133 -2.45 -5.57 -0.88
CA ILE A 133 -3.61 -5.17 -0.09
C ILE A 133 -4.62 -4.52 -1.03
N VAL A 134 -5.88 -4.92 -0.96
CA VAL A 134 -6.98 -4.26 -1.67
C VAL A 134 -7.79 -3.52 -0.63
N TYR A 135 -7.92 -2.20 -0.79
CA TYR A 135 -8.78 -1.35 0.02
C TYR A 135 -10.11 -1.13 -0.68
N ILE A 136 -11.20 -1.35 0.04
CA ILE A 136 -12.57 -1.07 -0.41
C ILE A 136 -12.96 0.27 0.22
N GLU A 137 -13.27 1.24 -0.62
CA GLU A 137 -13.67 2.60 -0.23
C GLU A 137 -15.14 2.80 -0.60
N GLU A 138 -15.99 3.11 0.36
CA GLU A 138 -17.39 3.44 0.09
C GLU A 138 -17.47 4.82 -0.59
N MET A 139 -18.29 4.94 -1.65
CA MET A 139 -18.56 6.24 -2.27
C MET A 139 -19.24 7.15 -1.23
N ASP A 140 -18.70 8.35 -1.05
CA ASP A 140 -19.08 9.29 0.01
C ASP A 140 -18.66 8.92 1.45
N SER A 141 -17.72 7.99 1.66
CA SER A 141 -17.05 7.81 2.97
C SER A 141 -16.05 8.91 3.32
N VAL A 142 -16.29 10.13 2.84
CA VAL A 142 -15.74 11.35 3.45
C VAL A 142 -16.39 11.57 4.83
N ALA A 143 -16.08 10.68 5.77
CA ALA A 143 -15.73 11.11 7.11
C ALA A 143 -14.27 11.61 7.16
N SER A 144 -13.66 11.94 6.01
CA SER A 144 -12.52 12.86 6.00
C SER A 144 -13.06 14.25 6.28
N VAL A 145 -12.99 14.64 7.55
CA VAL A 145 -13.17 16.02 7.96
C VAL A 145 -12.10 16.83 7.23
N THR A 146 -12.48 17.45 6.11
CA THR A 146 -11.60 18.40 5.45
C THR A 146 -11.68 19.69 6.25
N PHE A 147 -10.66 19.93 7.06
CA PHE A 147 -10.59 21.17 7.81
C PHE A 147 -10.51 22.35 6.82
N PRO A 148 -11.25 23.45 7.09
CA PRO A 148 -11.27 24.64 6.21
C PRO A 148 -9.92 25.36 6.15
N ALA A 149 -8.95 24.97 6.98
CA ALA A 149 -7.58 25.45 6.94
C ALA A 149 -6.60 24.33 7.32
N PRO A 150 -5.36 24.34 6.78
CA PRO A 150 -4.30 23.41 7.18
C PRO A 150 -4.04 23.48 8.69
N PRO A 151 -3.87 22.33 9.38
CA PRO A 151 -3.54 22.33 10.80
C PRO A 151 -2.11 22.81 11.06
N VAL A 152 -1.87 23.35 12.26
CA VAL A 152 -0.55 23.75 12.73
C VAL A 152 -0.08 22.78 13.81
N VAL A 153 1.14 22.25 13.67
CA VAL A 153 1.75 21.37 14.67
C VAL A 153 2.74 22.18 15.51
N VAL A 154 2.52 22.21 16.82
CA VAL A 154 3.36 22.92 17.79
C VAL A 154 3.72 22.01 18.97
N SER A 155 4.72 22.40 19.75
CA SER A 155 4.94 21.78 21.06
C SER A 155 3.86 22.21 22.05
N LEU A 156 3.49 21.34 23.00
CA LEU A 156 2.50 21.67 24.05
C LEU A 156 2.84 22.97 24.80
N ARG A 157 4.12 23.26 24.97
CA ARG A 157 4.61 24.51 25.57
C ARG A 157 4.13 25.77 24.84
N ASP A 158 4.02 25.72 23.51
CA ASP A 158 3.74 26.86 22.66
C ASP A 158 2.27 26.88 22.18
N TYR A 159 1.41 26.06 22.81
CA TYR A 159 0.00 25.89 22.42
C TYR A 159 -0.81 27.20 22.48
N ASP A 160 -0.50 28.11 23.38
CA ASP A 160 -1.21 29.40 23.47
C ASP A 160 -0.70 30.43 22.45
N GLU A 161 0.47 30.21 21.83
CA GLU A 161 1.14 31.16 20.92
C GLU A 161 1.40 30.57 19.52
N VAL A 162 0.42 29.83 18.99
CA VAL A 162 0.52 29.06 17.72
C VAL A 162 0.96 29.91 16.53
N SER A 163 0.54 31.18 16.45
CA SER A 163 0.88 32.08 15.32
C SER A 163 2.35 32.43 15.22
N THR A 164 3.07 32.36 16.34
CA THR A 164 4.48 32.75 16.46
C THR A 164 5.36 31.59 16.90
N ALA A 165 4.78 30.39 17.06
CA ALA A 165 5.47 29.22 17.54
C ALA A 165 6.59 28.81 16.55
N PRO A 166 7.81 28.53 17.05
CA PRO A 166 8.88 27.97 16.24
C PRO A 166 8.56 26.51 15.85
N VAL A 167 9.40 25.93 15.00
CA VAL A 167 9.38 24.48 14.71
C VAL A 167 9.32 23.70 16.03
N PRO A 168 8.50 22.63 16.14
CA PRO A 168 8.31 21.92 17.39
C PRO A 168 9.61 21.58 18.10
N ILE A 169 9.68 21.96 19.37
CA ILE A 169 10.86 21.83 20.22
C ILE A 169 10.97 20.36 20.67
N PRO A 170 12.14 19.72 20.47
CA PRO A 170 12.37 18.36 20.96
C PRO A 170 12.18 18.26 22.49
N GLY A 171 11.54 17.18 22.94
CA GLY A 171 11.33 16.91 24.36
C GLY A 171 9.98 17.36 24.91
N TYR A 172 9.19 18.12 24.15
CA TYR A 172 7.79 18.42 24.48
C TYR A 172 6.84 17.54 23.65
N PRO A 173 5.66 17.18 24.21
CA PRO A 173 4.62 16.54 23.42
C PRO A 173 4.19 17.41 22.24
N LEU A 174 3.88 16.79 21.11
CA LEU A 174 3.35 17.47 19.93
C LEU A 174 1.84 17.65 20.09
N VAL A 175 1.36 18.83 19.72
CA VAL A 175 -0.06 19.16 19.68
C VAL A 175 -0.40 19.63 18.28
N CYS A 176 -1.51 19.12 17.76
CA CYS A 176 -2.09 19.61 16.53
C CYS A 176 -3.21 20.57 16.82
N VAL A 177 -3.09 21.75 16.26
CA VAL A 177 -4.06 22.81 16.37
C VAL A 177 -4.77 22.88 15.03
N THR A 178 -5.98 22.34 14.97
CA THR A 178 -6.81 22.35 13.75
C THR A 178 -7.54 23.66 13.59
N ALA A 179 -8.16 23.89 12.43
CA ALA A 179 -9.01 25.06 12.20
C ALA A 179 -10.20 25.17 13.18
N CYS A 180 -10.55 24.09 13.90
CA CYS A 180 -11.62 24.05 14.89
C CYS A 180 -11.14 24.29 16.33
N ASN A 181 -9.84 24.46 16.53
CA ASN A 181 -9.26 24.79 17.82
C ASN A 181 -9.20 26.31 18.03
N SER A 182 -9.60 26.80 19.21
CA SER A 182 -9.61 28.23 19.55
C SER A 182 -8.26 28.95 19.46
N ARG A 183 -7.15 28.20 19.55
CA ARG A 183 -5.78 28.71 19.42
C ARG A 183 -5.29 28.75 17.97
N HIS A 184 -6.07 28.28 17.01
CA HIS A 184 -5.69 28.32 15.61
C HIS A 184 -5.71 29.76 15.06
N PRO A 185 -4.70 30.21 14.29
CA PRO A 185 -4.66 31.56 13.74
C PRO A 185 -5.87 31.94 12.88
N GLN A 186 -6.53 30.96 12.28
CA GLN A 186 -7.73 31.17 11.44
C GLN A 186 -9.04 30.88 12.16
N TYR A 187 -9.03 30.52 13.46
CA TYR A 187 -10.22 30.12 14.21
C TYR A 187 -11.38 31.13 14.11
N ARG A 188 -11.06 32.43 14.09
CA ARG A 188 -12.08 33.49 13.95
C ARG A 188 -12.93 33.35 12.67
N LYS A 189 -12.37 32.76 11.60
CA LYS A 189 -13.07 32.50 10.34
C LYS A 189 -13.72 31.13 10.31
N THR A 190 -13.13 30.14 10.98
CA THR A 190 -13.45 28.73 10.83
C THR A 190 -14.28 28.16 11.98
N GLY A 191 -14.25 28.75 13.17
CA GLY A 191 -14.93 28.25 14.37
C GLY A 191 -16.44 28.09 14.19
N GLY A 192 -17.11 29.08 13.58
CA GLY A 192 -18.55 28.99 13.30
C GLY A 192 -18.91 27.91 12.27
N LEU A 193 -17.97 27.48 11.41
CA LEU A 193 -18.17 26.32 10.55
C LEU A 193 -18.06 25.03 11.37
N CYS A 194 -17.03 24.92 12.21
CA CYS A 194 -16.81 23.76 13.06
C CYS A 194 -17.97 23.49 14.03
N GLU A 195 -18.57 24.53 14.61
CA GLU A 195 -19.76 24.39 15.46
C GLU A 195 -20.98 23.87 14.69
N ARG A 196 -21.18 24.35 13.45
CA ARG A 196 -22.29 23.88 12.59
C ARG A 196 -22.13 22.43 12.17
N GLU A 197 -20.89 22.02 11.91
CA GLU A 197 -20.55 20.64 11.55
C GLU A 197 -20.41 19.71 12.78
N GLY A 198 -20.62 20.22 13.99
CA GLY A 198 -20.54 19.42 15.22
C GLY A 198 -19.14 18.91 15.56
N ILE A 199 -18.08 19.54 15.04
CA ILE A 199 -16.69 19.13 15.25
C ILE A 199 -16.24 19.61 16.64
N ASN A 200 -16.05 18.67 17.56
CA ASN A 200 -15.53 18.96 18.89
C ASN A 200 -14.02 18.70 18.97
N ASP A 201 -13.24 19.78 19.01
CA ASP A 201 -11.79 19.73 19.13
C ASP A 201 -11.31 18.99 20.39
N THR A 202 -12.05 19.06 21.51
CA THR A 202 -11.65 18.38 22.77
C THR A 202 -11.84 16.86 22.75
N LEU A 203 -12.56 16.33 21.76
CA LEU A 203 -12.77 14.89 21.56
C LEU A 203 -11.94 14.35 20.39
N THR A 204 -11.17 15.20 19.70
CA THR A 204 -10.43 14.82 18.51
C THR A 204 -9.12 14.15 18.91
N THR A 205 -8.95 12.87 18.56
CA THR A 205 -7.70 12.12 18.81
C THR A 205 -6.79 12.17 17.58
N TYR A 206 -5.48 12.32 17.82
CA TYR A 206 -4.51 12.42 16.74
C TYR A 206 -3.46 11.30 16.80
N HIS A 207 -3.18 10.73 15.63
CA HIS A 207 -2.19 9.68 15.43
C HIS A 207 -1.04 10.23 14.59
N TRP A 208 0.18 10.21 15.16
CA TRP A 208 1.37 10.73 14.52
C TRP A 208 2.36 9.62 14.22
N LYS A 209 3.10 9.79 13.15
CA LYS A 209 4.32 9.03 12.89
C LYS A 209 5.51 9.97 13.06
N VAL A 210 6.26 9.80 14.15
CA VAL A 210 7.41 10.64 14.48
C VAL A 210 8.71 9.89 14.20
N GLY A 211 9.70 10.59 13.66
CA GLY A 211 11.06 10.08 13.44
C GLY A 211 12.05 10.78 14.37
N ALA A 212 13.17 10.12 14.67
CA ALA A 212 14.28 10.79 15.34
C ALA A 212 14.84 11.90 14.43
N PRO A 213 15.30 13.03 14.99
CA PRO A 213 15.93 14.07 14.18
C PRO A 213 17.11 13.46 13.42
N ALA A 214 17.15 13.68 12.10
CA ALA A 214 18.29 13.29 11.29
C ALA A 214 19.49 14.13 11.75
N HIS A 215 20.39 13.55 12.54
CA HIS A 215 21.72 14.13 12.65
C HIS A 215 22.35 14.06 11.24
N LEU A 216 23.15 15.05 10.89
CA LEU A 216 23.61 15.40 9.52
C LEU A 216 24.22 14.29 8.64
N HIS A 217 24.26 13.03 9.07
CA HIS A 217 24.76 11.88 8.29
C HIS A 217 23.98 10.56 8.47
N GLU A 218 22.86 10.51 9.22
CA GLU A 218 22.08 9.27 9.36
C GLU A 218 20.58 9.50 9.12
N MET A 219 20.08 8.95 8.01
CA MET A 219 18.63 8.89 7.74
C MET A 219 18.03 7.69 8.47
N HIS A 220 17.52 7.93 9.68
CA HIS A 220 16.69 6.94 10.38
C HIS A 220 15.25 7.00 9.83
N ASN A 221 14.93 6.12 8.88
CA ASN A 221 13.60 6.01 8.26
C ASN A 221 12.53 5.29 9.12
N ASN A 222 12.84 4.98 10.38
CA ASN A 222 11.95 4.22 11.24
C ASN A 222 11.00 5.16 11.98
N LEU A 223 9.93 5.55 11.29
CA LEU A 223 8.80 6.27 11.88
C LEU A 223 8.13 5.40 12.96
N LYS A 224 7.92 5.95 14.15
CA LYS A 224 7.17 5.30 15.24
C LYS A 224 5.80 5.94 15.37
N ASP A 225 4.78 5.11 15.55
CA ASP A 225 3.43 5.57 15.87
C ASP A 225 3.39 6.13 17.30
N VAL A 226 2.87 7.34 17.44
CA VAL A 226 2.61 8.01 18.71
C VAL A 226 1.16 8.48 18.71
N THR A 227 0.38 7.96 19.63
CA THR A 227 -0.98 8.43 19.94
C THR A 227 -0.88 9.58 20.93
N SER A 228 -1.47 10.73 20.60
CA SER A 228 -1.67 11.80 21.55
C SER A 228 -3.16 12.09 21.65
N ASP A 229 -3.74 11.78 22.80
CA ASP A 229 -5.03 12.32 23.18
C ASP A 229 -4.85 13.82 23.43
N THR A 230 -5.88 14.63 23.14
CA THR A 230 -5.84 16.07 23.46
C THR A 230 -5.64 16.24 24.96
N PHE A 231 -4.57 16.93 25.35
CA PHE A 231 -4.03 17.05 26.72
C PHE A 231 -4.98 17.70 27.77
N PHE A 232 -6.24 17.97 27.44
CA PHE A 232 -7.16 18.75 28.26
C PHE A 232 -8.33 17.93 28.85
N THR A 233 -8.25 16.60 28.88
CA THR A 233 -9.12 15.76 29.72
C THR A 233 -8.59 15.64 31.14
#